data_AF-A0A9D8WKR7-F1
#
_entry.id   AF-A0A9D8WKR7-F1
#
_cell.length_a   1.000
_cell.length_b   1.000
_cell.length_c   1.000
_cell.angle_alpha   90.00
_cell.angle_beta   90.00
_cell.angle_gamma   90.00
#
_symmetry.space_group_name_H-M   'P 1'
#
loop_
_entity.id
_entity.type
_entity.pdbx_description
1 polymer ?
#
loop_
_entity_poly.entity_id
_entity_poly.type
_entity_poly.pdbx_seq_one_letter_code
_entity_poly.pdbx_strand_id
1 'polypeptide(L)'
;MIFPKKISLWLQNRKPVEFISALAALIAVLDILWLDVTWISVTLLGIAVAPWVFSFERIHQYVDKIELPGGTKVALRHASEEAEAIELEPSGKTSDVDAFLETIEENPNLTLAGIRIELERRLRLLANLMNIQKSNSHTSARRLQQSLLNVNGITKQEYSLLADLWPILNRAVHAQNIDAESQHWAISAARPLINNLDARIDKFGDGDSEQKESKPA
;
A
#
# COMPACT_ATOMS: atom_id res chain seq x y z
N MET A 1 7.03 7.72 -41.65
CA MET A 1 8.15 6.81 -41.31
C MET A 1 7.55 5.67 -40.49
N ILE A 2 7.37 4.49 -41.09
CA ILE A 2 6.65 3.36 -40.50
C ILE A 2 7.69 2.48 -39.80
N PHE A 3 7.77 2.54 -38.46
CA PHE A 3 8.60 1.61 -37.71
C PHE A 3 7.97 0.20 -37.75
N PRO A 4 8.72 -0.86 -38.13
CA PRO A 4 8.16 -2.19 -38.26
C PRO A 4 7.79 -2.76 -36.88
N LYS A 5 6.52 -3.14 -36.72
CA LYS A 5 5.90 -3.77 -35.54
C LYS A 5 6.68 -4.96 -34.95
N LYS A 6 7.58 -5.60 -35.73
CA LYS A 6 8.37 -6.76 -35.29
C LYS A 6 9.41 -6.46 -34.21
N ILE A 7 9.82 -5.20 -34.03
CA ILE A 7 10.80 -4.83 -32.97
C ILE A 7 10.15 -4.87 -31.57
N SER A 8 8.83 -4.68 -31.47
CA SER A 8 8.11 -4.62 -30.20
C SER A 8 8.01 -5.96 -29.45
N LEU A 9 8.16 -7.10 -30.14
CA LEU A 9 8.12 -8.43 -29.50
C LEU A 9 9.43 -8.79 -28.80
N TRP A 10 10.55 -8.21 -29.21
CA TRP A 10 11.85 -8.43 -28.56
C TRP A 10 11.98 -7.71 -27.21
N LEU A 11 11.21 -6.62 -27.01
CA LEU A 11 11.17 -5.85 -25.76
C LEU A 11 10.22 -6.43 -24.70
N GLN A 12 9.35 -7.38 -25.06
CA GLN A 12 8.38 -7.96 -24.14
C GLN A 12 8.97 -9.07 -23.27
N ASN A 13 9.99 -9.78 -23.75
CA ASN A 13 10.76 -10.72 -22.96
C ASN A 13 12.01 -10.02 -22.40
N ARG A 14 12.10 -9.87 -21.06
CA ARG A 14 13.26 -9.24 -20.39
C ARG A 14 14.55 -10.06 -20.46
N LYS A 15 14.43 -11.37 -20.64
CA LYS A 15 15.56 -12.33 -20.68
C LYS A 15 16.66 -11.99 -21.70
N PRO A 16 16.36 -11.63 -22.97
CA PRO A 16 17.41 -11.23 -23.93
C PRO A 16 18.17 -9.96 -23.51
N VAL A 17 17.51 -8.96 -22.93
CA VAL A 17 18.16 -7.69 -22.56
C VAL A 17 19.09 -7.87 -21.36
N GLU A 18 18.65 -8.64 -20.36
CA GLU A 18 19.46 -9.01 -19.20
C GLU A 18 20.68 -9.87 -19.63
N PHE A 19 20.49 -10.80 -20.56
CA PHE A 19 21.57 -11.63 -21.10
C PHE A 19 22.60 -10.82 -21.90
N ILE A 20 22.15 -9.88 -22.75
CA ILE A 20 23.05 -9.00 -23.51
C ILE A 20 23.82 -8.07 -22.56
N SER A 21 23.17 -7.55 -21.52
CA SER A 21 23.83 -6.67 -20.53
C SER A 21 24.85 -7.44 -19.68
N ALA A 22 24.52 -8.66 -19.25
CA ALA A 22 25.45 -9.53 -18.53
C ALA A 22 26.66 -9.95 -19.39
N LEU A 23 26.42 -10.26 -20.67
CA LEU A 23 27.47 -10.60 -21.62
C LEU A 23 28.39 -9.40 -21.91
N ALA A 24 27.83 -8.19 -22.06
CA ALA A 24 28.60 -6.96 -22.24
C ALA A 24 29.43 -6.62 -21.00
N ALA A 25 28.88 -6.78 -19.80
CA ALA A 25 29.61 -6.58 -18.54
C ALA A 25 30.77 -7.59 -18.38
N LEU A 26 30.55 -8.85 -18.75
CA LEU A 26 31.59 -9.89 -18.71
C LEU A 26 32.73 -9.60 -19.69
N ILE A 27 32.41 -9.13 -20.90
CA ILE A 27 33.40 -8.71 -21.90
C ILE A 27 34.19 -7.49 -21.39
N ALA A 28 33.53 -6.49 -20.81
CA ALA A 28 34.21 -5.31 -20.27
C ALA A 28 35.16 -5.66 -19.11
N VAL A 29 34.80 -6.60 -18.24
CA VAL A 29 35.66 -7.08 -17.16
C VAL A 29 36.84 -7.89 -17.71
N LEU A 30 36.63 -8.73 -18.74
CA LEU A 30 37.72 -9.45 -19.41
C LEU A 30 38.70 -8.50 -20.11
N ASP A 31 38.17 -7.46 -20.75
CA ASP A 31 38.95 -6.45 -21.48
C ASP A 31 39.82 -5.61 -20.53
N ILE A 32 39.26 -5.20 -19.37
CA ILE A 32 40.00 -4.48 -18.31
C ILE A 32 41.19 -5.29 -17.76
N LEU A 33 41.09 -6.62 -17.76
CA LEU A 33 42.12 -7.48 -17.17
C LEU A 33 43.26 -7.82 -18.14
N TRP A 34 43.06 -7.71 -19.47
CA TRP A 34 44.03 -8.19 -20.46
C TRP A 34 44.40 -7.19 -21.58
N LEU A 35 43.64 -6.12 -21.84
CA LEU A 35 43.97 -5.12 -22.85
C LEU A 35 44.09 -3.72 -22.22
N ASP A 36 45.13 -2.96 -22.59
CA ASP A 36 45.23 -1.55 -22.22
C ASP A 36 43.94 -0.82 -22.58
N VAL A 37 43.36 -0.13 -21.60
CA VAL A 37 42.02 0.47 -21.69
C VAL A 37 41.89 1.30 -22.95
N THR A 38 41.21 0.74 -23.94
CA THR A 38 41.02 1.33 -25.26
C THR A 38 39.68 2.05 -25.29
N TRP A 39 39.52 3.06 -26.14
CA TRP A 39 38.25 3.80 -26.30
C TRP A 39 37.04 2.91 -26.64
N ILE A 40 37.30 1.69 -27.13
CA ILE A 40 36.30 0.65 -27.41
C ILE A 40 35.63 0.15 -26.12
N SER A 41 36.38 -0.05 -25.04
CA SER A 41 35.89 -0.47 -23.72
C SER A 41 34.95 0.58 -23.12
N VAL A 42 35.30 1.87 -23.30
CA VAL A 42 34.47 3.02 -22.87
C VAL A 42 33.14 3.04 -23.62
N THR A 43 33.18 2.75 -24.91
CA THR A 43 31.96 2.71 -25.75
C THR A 43 31.05 1.55 -25.36
N LEU A 44 31.61 0.35 -25.11
CA LEU A 44 30.85 -0.80 -24.64
C LEU A 44 30.24 -0.56 -23.25
N LEU A 45 30.97 0.10 -22.34
CA LEU A 45 30.45 0.46 -21.02
C LEU A 45 29.24 1.41 -21.14
N GLY A 46 29.32 2.39 -22.05
CA GLY A 46 28.19 3.30 -22.33
C GLY A 46 26.95 2.55 -22.81
N ILE A 47 27.11 1.58 -23.72
CA ILE A 47 26.00 0.75 -24.23
C ILE A 47 25.45 -0.19 -23.14
N ALA A 48 26.30 -0.73 -22.26
CA ALA A 48 25.88 -1.58 -21.15
C ALA A 48 25.05 -0.83 -20.10
N VAL A 49 25.35 0.44 -19.87
CA VAL A 49 24.63 1.30 -18.91
C VAL A 49 23.40 1.97 -19.55
N ALA A 50 23.35 2.09 -20.88
CA ALA A 50 22.23 2.73 -21.60
C ALA A 50 20.82 2.20 -21.22
N PRO A 51 20.57 0.88 -21.09
CA PRO A 51 19.26 0.36 -20.67
C PRO A 51 18.80 0.85 -19.28
N TRP A 52 19.76 1.20 -18.41
CA TRP A 52 19.51 1.73 -17.08
C TRP A 52 19.22 3.24 -17.11
N VAL A 53 19.90 3.99 -17.98
CA VAL A 53 19.61 5.43 -18.19
C VAL A 53 18.21 5.63 -18.77
N PHE A 54 17.80 4.82 -19.74
CA PHE A 54 16.42 4.82 -20.25
C PHE A 54 15.39 4.30 -19.23
N SER A 55 15.82 3.56 -18.21
CA SER A 55 14.94 3.22 -17.07
C SER A 55 14.74 4.40 -16.13
N PHE A 56 15.65 5.38 -16.10
CA PHE A 56 15.54 6.60 -15.31
C PHE A 56 14.52 7.59 -15.90
N GLU A 57 14.45 7.73 -17.23
CA GLU A 57 13.39 8.51 -17.88
C GLU A 57 11.98 7.94 -17.60
N ARG A 58 11.88 6.63 -17.41
CA ARG A 58 10.62 5.97 -17.00
C ARG A 58 10.23 6.29 -15.56
N ILE A 59 11.17 6.66 -14.69
CA ILE A 59 10.90 7.13 -13.32
C ILE A 59 10.31 8.55 -13.35
N HIS A 60 10.75 9.40 -14.30
CA HIS A 60 10.18 10.74 -14.48
C HIS A 60 8.67 10.70 -14.81
N GLN A 61 8.22 9.67 -15.52
CA GLN A 61 6.81 9.47 -15.87
C GLN A 61 5.90 9.10 -14.67
N TYR A 62 6.47 8.75 -13.51
CA TYR A 62 5.73 8.52 -12.27
C TYR A 62 5.65 9.76 -11.36
N VAL A 63 6.50 10.76 -11.58
CA VAL A 63 6.55 11.97 -10.75
C VAL A 63 5.59 13.05 -11.27
N ASP A 64 5.31 13.08 -12.57
CA ASP A 64 4.48 14.13 -13.20
C ASP A 64 2.95 13.91 -13.13
N LYS A 65 2.46 12.97 -12.31
CA LYS A 65 1.00 12.80 -12.05
C LYS A 65 0.58 13.09 -10.61
N ILE A 66 1.42 13.77 -9.84
CA ILE A 66 1.04 14.35 -8.54
C ILE A 66 1.13 15.87 -8.63
N GLU A 67 0.53 16.45 -9.67
CA GLU A 67 -0.09 17.75 -9.50
C GLU A 67 -1.37 17.51 -8.72
N LEU A 68 -1.31 17.63 -7.39
CA LEU A 68 -2.50 17.82 -6.58
C LEU A 68 -2.90 19.31 -6.72
N PRO A 69 -3.98 19.64 -7.44
CA PRO A 69 -4.49 21.00 -7.45
C PRO A 69 -5.09 21.29 -6.06
N GLY A 70 -4.36 21.99 -5.20
CA GLY A 70 -4.89 22.73 -4.05
C GLY A 70 -5.94 22.04 -3.14
N GLY A 71 -5.78 20.75 -2.81
CA GLY A 71 -6.85 19.96 -2.15
C GLY A 71 -6.63 19.53 -0.70
N THR A 72 -5.42 19.66 -0.14
CA THR A 72 -5.10 19.06 1.17
C THR A 72 -5.84 19.71 2.34
N LYS A 73 -6.15 21.00 2.29
CA LYS A 73 -6.89 21.68 3.37
C LYS A 73 -8.39 21.38 3.37
N VAL A 74 -8.94 20.93 2.24
CA VAL A 74 -10.38 20.66 2.11
C VAL A 74 -10.69 19.20 2.45
N ALA A 75 -9.80 18.26 2.07
CA ALA A 75 -9.94 16.85 2.43
C ALA A 75 -9.86 16.63 3.96
N LEU A 76 -8.91 17.27 4.65
CA LEU A 76 -8.77 17.14 6.11
C LEU A 76 -10.00 17.66 6.88
N ARG A 77 -10.65 18.71 6.36
CA ARG A 77 -11.82 19.32 6.99
C ARG A 77 -13.09 18.48 6.82
N HIS A 78 -13.26 17.88 5.65
CA HIS A 78 -14.37 16.94 5.44
C HIS A 78 -14.14 15.63 6.19
N ALA A 79 -12.90 15.15 6.27
CA ALA A 79 -12.59 13.93 7.00
C ALA A 79 -12.70 14.12 8.53
N SER A 80 -12.44 15.32 9.07
CA SER A 80 -12.72 15.62 10.49
C SER A 80 -14.22 15.66 10.78
N GLU A 81 -15.01 16.25 9.89
CA GLU A 81 -16.48 16.26 10.00
C GLU A 81 -17.06 14.82 9.90
N GLU A 82 -16.50 13.97 9.03
CA GLU A 82 -16.90 12.56 8.89
C GLU A 82 -16.47 11.70 10.08
N ALA A 83 -15.31 11.95 10.68
CA ALA A 83 -14.86 11.23 11.88
C ALA A 83 -15.69 11.58 13.11
N GLU A 84 -16.09 12.85 13.27
CA GLU A 84 -17.01 13.28 14.33
C GLU A 84 -18.43 12.74 14.14
N ALA A 85 -18.85 12.46 12.91
CA ALA A 85 -20.16 11.88 12.60
C ALA A 85 -20.26 10.37 12.91
N ILE A 86 -19.16 9.70 13.27
CA ILE A 86 -19.19 8.32 13.73
C ILE A 86 -19.54 8.32 15.23
N GLU A 87 -20.78 7.93 15.54
CA GLU A 87 -21.29 7.84 16.91
C GLU A 87 -20.42 6.88 17.74
N LEU A 88 -19.74 7.42 18.74
CA LEU A 88 -18.80 6.70 19.60
C LEU A 88 -19.57 5.88 20.63
N GLU A 89 -19.88 4.62 20.32
CA GLU A 89 -20.30 3.66 21.34
C GLU A 89 -19.08 3.27 22.20
N PRO A 90 -19.11 3.48 23.53
CA PRO A 90 -18.01 3.10 24.41
C PRO A 90 -18.01 1.57 24.58
N SER A 91 -17.37 0.86 23.65
CA SER A 91 -17.06 -0.55 23.84
C SER A 91 -16.03 -0.67 24.96
N GLY A 92 -16.43 -1.25 26.09
CA GLY A 92 -15.61 -1.42 27.31
C GLY A 92 -14.44 -2.41 27.19
N LYS A 93 -13.99 -2.75 25.98
CA LYS A 93 -12.74 -3.48 25.74
C LYS A 93 -11.65 -2.44 25.46
N THR A 94 -10.61 -2.41 26.28
CA THR A 94 -9.36 -1.71 25.97
C THR A 94 -8.92 -2.15 24.57
N SER A 95 -9.04 -1.26 23.59
CA SER A 95 -8.72 -1.59 22.21
C SER A 95 -7.20 -1.75 22.11
N ASP A 96 -6.69 -2.68 21.28
CA ASP A 96 -5.25 -2.79 21.00
C ASP A 96 -4.65 -1.42 20.58
N VAL A 97 -5.50 -0.53 20.03
CA VAL A 97 -5.18 0.87 19.74
C VAL A 97 -4.69 1.61 20.97
N ASP A 98 -5.33 1.46 22.13
CA ASP A 98 -4.93 2.15 23.36
C ASP A 98 -3.48 1.81 23.77
N ALA A 99 -3.06 0.55 23.60
CA ALA A 99 -1.67 0.15 23.82
C ALA A 99 -0.70 0.80 22.81
N PHE A 100 -1.11 1.00 21.55
CA PHE A 100 -0.31 1.73 20.56
C PHE A 100 -0.26 3.24 20.84
N LEU A 101 -1.31 3.80 21.45
CA LEU A 101 -1.38 5.21 21.78
C LEU A 101 -0.43 5.60 22.92
N GLU A 102 -0.21 4.69 23.87
CA GLU A 102 0.80 4.87 24.92
C GLU A 102 2.24 4.95 24.37
N THR A 103 2.48 4.44 23.15
CA THR A 103 3.81 4.45 22.50
C THR A 103 4.03 5.67 21.58
N ILE A 104 3.03 6.56 21.42
CA ILE A 104 3.08 7.68 20.46
C ILE A 104 4.26 8.62 20.70
N GLU A 105 4.55 8.95 21.96
CA GLU A 105 5.54 9.97 22.30
C GLU A 105 6.96 9.56 21.91
N GLU A 106 7.25 8.25 21.85
CA GLU A 106 8.58 7.76 21.55
C GLU A 106 8.86 7.65 20.04
N ASN A 107 7.89 7.17 19.25
CA ASN A 107 8.07 6.97 17.80
C ASN A 107 6.73 7.05 17.01
N PRO A 108 6.33 8.24 16.52
CA PRO A 108 5.04 8.43 15.84
C PRO A 108 4.92 7.62 14.54
N ASN A 109 6.01 7.47 13.77
CA ASN A 109 6.01 6.65 12.56
C ASN A 109 5.77 5.17 12.87
N LEU A 110 6.27 4.68 14.01
CA LEU A 110 6.06 3.30 14.44
C LEU A 110 4.59 3.09 14.84
N THR A 111 4.01 4.04 15.59
CA THR A 111 2.58 3.99 15.95
C THR A 111 1.68 3.97 14.71
N LEU A 112 1.92 4.86 13.74
CA LEU A 112 1.14 4.90 12.51
C LEU A 112 1.34 3.64 11.65
N ALA A 113 2.56 3.07 11.62
CA ALA A 113 2.80 1.78 10.99
C ALA A 113 2.02 0.65 11.68
N GLY A 114 1.97 0.64 13.02
CA GLY A 114 1.16 -0.28 13.80
C GLY A 114 -0.33 -0.16 13.49
N ILE A 115 -0.86 1.06 13.44
CA ILE A 115 -2.25 1.33 13.04
C ILE A 115 -2.56 0.75 11.66
N ARG A 116 -1.65 0.90 10.70
CA ARG A 116 -1.83 0.32 9.35
C ARG A 116 -1.99 -1.20 9.41
N ILE A 117 -1.09 -1.87 10.12
CA ILE A 117 -1.09 -3.34 10.26
C ILE A 117 -2.42 -3.77 10.88
N GLU A 118 -2.88 -3.02 11.88
CA GLU A 118 -4.05 -3.36 12.66
C GLU A 118 -5.37 -3.20 11.90
N LEU A 119 -5.50 -2.12 11.13
CA LEU A 119 -6.60 -1.92 10.19
C LEU A 119 -6.59 -2.98 9.09
N GLU A 120 -5.43 -3.27 8.50
CA GLU A 120 -5.33 -4.29 7.45
C GLU A 120 -5.70 -5.69 7.97
N ARG A 121 -5.24 -6.05 9.18
CA ARG A 121 -5.60 -7.30 9.85
C ARG A 121 -7.10 -7.46 9.99
N ARG A 122 -7.79 -6.43 10.50
CA ARG A 122 -9.25 -6.44 10.70
C ARG A 122 -10.03 -6.49 9.40
N LEU A 123 -9.66 -5.66 8.42
CA LEU A 123 -10.31 -5.67 7.10
C LEU A 123 -10.18 -7.05 6.43
N ARG A 124 -9.02 -7.70 6.57
CA ARG A 124 -8.81 -9.06 6.05
C ARG A 124 -9.64 -10.09 6.82
N LEU A 125 -9.67 -10.01 8.14
CA LEU A 125 -10.47 -10.90 8.98
C LEU A 125 -11.96 -10.80 8.65
N LEU A 126 -12.48 -9.58 8.58
CA LEU A 126 -13.87 -9.31 8.22
C LEU A 126 -14.20 -9.84 6.82
N ALA A 127 -13.32 -9.62 5.84
CA ALA A 127 -13.51 -10.14 4.50
C ALA A 127 -13.50 -11.68 4.43
N ASN A 128 -12.74 -12.34 5.30
CA ASN A 128 -12.75 -13.79 5.44
C ASN A 128 -14.05 -14.29 6.06
N LEU A 129 -14.51 -13.67 7.16
CA LEU A 129 -15.80 -14.00 7.80
C LEU A 129 -16.98 -13.84 6.82
N MET A 130 -16.92 -12.82 5.97
CA MET A 130 -17.93 -12.57 4.94
C MET A 130 -17.73 -13.39 3.65
N ASN A 131 -16.77 -14.31 3.61
CA ASN A 131 -16.43 -15.16 2.45
C ASN A 131 -16.15 -14.38 1.14
N ILE A 132 -15.66 -13.14 1.24
CA ILE A 132 -15.38 -12.27 0.08
C ILE A 132 -13.97 -12.53 -0.48
N GLN A 133 -13.04 -12.92 0.39
CA GLN A 133 -11.71 -13.39 -0.02
C GLN A 133 -11.63 -14.90 0.10
N LYS A 134 -11.28 -15.56 -1.02
CA LYS A 134 -10.73 -16.91 -0.96
C LYS A 134 -9.33 -16.82 -0.33
N SER A 135 -9.08 -17.67 0.65
CA SER A 135 -7.77 -17.88 1.29
C SER A 135 -6.66 -17.82 0.22
N ASN A 136 -5.71 -16.90 0.36
CA ASN A 136 -4.52 -16.65 -0.50
C ASN A 136 -4.60 -15.53 -1.55
N SER A 137 -5.57 -14.60 -1.47
CA SER A 137 -5.57 -13.46 -2.39
C SER A 137 -4.64 -12.32 -1.91
N HIS A 138 -3.58 -12.05 -2.67
CA HIS A 138 -2.76 -10.82 -2.57
C HIS A 138 -3.53 -9.58 -3.07
N THR A 139 -4.76 -9.40 -2.60
CA THR A 139 -5.59 -8.25 -2.94
C THR A 139 -5.01 -7.00 -2.26
N SER A 140 -4.85 -5.93 -3.03
CA SER A 140 -4.42 -4.64 -2.49
C SER A 140 -5.46 -4.10 -1.50
N ALA A 141 -5.00 -3.33 -0.51
CA ALA A 141 -5.88 -2.75 0.51
C ALA A 141 -7.08 -2.00 -0.11
N ARG A 142 -6.87 -1.21 -1.16
CA ARG A 142 -7.94 -0.49 -1.86
C ARG A 142 -8.99 -1.43 -2.47
N ARG A 143 -8.56 -2.55 -3.08
CA ARG A 143 -9.49 -3.53 -3.65
C ARG A 143 -10.26 -4.25 -2.55
N LEU A 144 -9.61 -4.55 -1.43
CA LEU A 144 -10.25 -5.14 -0.26
C LEU A 144 -11.31 -4.20 0.33
N GLN A 145 -10.98 -2.93 0.54
CA GLN A 145 -11.91 -1.90 0.99
C GLN A 145 -13.11 -1.77 0.04
N GLN A 146 -12.88 -1.77 -1.27
CA GLN A 146 -13.96 -1.72 -2.25
C GLN A 146 -14.86 -2.96 -2.18
N SER A 147 -14.26 -4.14 -2.06
CA SER A 147 -15.00 -5.40 -1.92
C SER A 147 -15.87 -5.42 -0.66
N LEU A 148 -15.35 -4.92 0.46
CA LEU A 148 -16.11 -4.78 1.72
C LEU A 148 -17.24 -3.77 1.58
N LEU A 149 -16.99 -2.62 0.94
CA LEU A 149 -18.04 -1.62 0.69
C LEU A 149 -19.18 -2.21 -0.16
N ASN A 150 -18.85 -2.96 -1.21
CA ASN A 150 -19.83 -3.53 -2.13
C ASN A 150 -20.80 -4.52 -1.46
N VAL A 151 -20.38 -5.17 -0.37
CA VAL A 151 -21.22 -6.10 0.40
C VAL A 151 -21.69 -5.50 1.73
N ASN A 152 -21.56 -4.19 1.92
CA ASN A 152 -21.87 -3.48 3.16
C ASN A 152 -21.11 -4.00 4.40
N GLY A 153 -19.93 -4.58 4.20
CA GLY A 153 -19.01 -4.95 5.28
C GLY A 153 -18.44 -3.72 5.99
N ILE A 154 -18.26 -2.61 5.25
CA ILE A 154 -17.97 -1.28 5.79
C ILE A 154 -18.94 -0.26 5.20
N THR A 155 -19.12 0.87 5.88
CA THR A 155 -19.95 1.98 5.40
C THR A 155 -19.23 2.83 4.35
N LYS A 156 -19.98 3.72 3.67
CA LYS A 156 -19.40 4.68 2.73
C LYS A 156 -18.47 5.68 3.43
N GLN A 157 -18.85 6.10 4.64
CA GLN A 157 -18.08 7.00 5.50
C GLN A 157 -16.78 6.33 5.94
N GLU A 158 -16.84 5.07 6.38
CA GLU A 158 -15.64 4.30 6.74
C GLU A 158 -14.72 4.09 5.53
N TYR A 159 -15.28 3.85 4.34
CA TYR A 159 -14.49 3.75 3.11
C TYR A 159 -13.80 5.08 2.74
N SER A 160 -14.53 6.20 2.86
CA SER A 160 -14.00 7.55 2.63
C SER A 160 -12.85 7.86 3.60
N LEU A 161 -13.10 7.67 4.89
CA LEU A 161 -12.11 7.87 5.94
C LEU A 161 -10.88 6.98 5.75
N LEU A 162 -11.06 5.71 5.38
CA LEU A 162 -9.95 4.82 5.03
C LEU A 162 -9.17 5.30 3.81
N ALA A 163 -9.83 5.89 2.81
CA ALA A 163 -9.17 6.41 1.62
C ALA A 163 -8.28 7.62 1.93
N ASP A 164 -8.68 8.47 2.87
CA ASP A 164 -7.90 9.62 3.33
C ASP A 164 -6.79 9.21 4.32
N LEU A 165 -7.05 8.19 5.14
CA LEU A 165 -6.12 7.70 6.14
C LEU A 165 -4.97 6.86 5.53
N TRP A 166 -5.27 6.01 4.54
CA TRP A 166 -4.30 5.05 3.98
C TRP A 166 -3.00 5.70 3.46
N PRO A 167 -3.03 6.85 2.75
CA PRO A 167 -1.82 7.53 2.30
C PRO A 167 -0.89 7.91 3.45
N ILE A 168 -1.43 8.42 4.56
CA ILE A 168 -0.65 8.85 5.73
C ILE A 168 0.02 7.63 6.38
N LEU A 169 -0.75 6.58 6.59
CA LEU A 169 -0.26 5.31 7.13
C LEU A 169 0.78 4.65 6.20
N ASN A 170 0.63 4.81 4.88
CA ASN A 170 1.59 4.29 3.92
C ASN A 170 2.93 5.03 3.97
N ARG A 171 2.91 6.35 4.15
CA ARG A 171 4.14 7.14 4.38
C ARG A 171 4.87 6.69 5.65
N ALA A 172 4.13 6.41 6.72
CA ALA A 172 4.69 5.98 8.01
C ALA A 172 5.46 4.65 7.90
N VAL A 173 4.91 3.68 7.17
CA VAL A 173 5.58 2.39 6.89
C VAL A 173 6.88 2.57 6.11
N HIS A 174 6.95 3.58 5.25
CA HIS A 174 8.17 3.93 4.51
C HIS A 174 9.11 4.87 5.30
N ALA A 175 8.88 5.06 6.60
CA ALA A 175 9.63 5.95 7.47
C ALA A 175 9.78 7.38 6.92
N GLN A 176 8.77 7.83 6.16
CA GLN A 176 8.76 9.19 5.62
C GLN A 176 8.39 10.18 6.71
N ASN A 177 8.76 11.44 6.50
CA ASN A 177 8.37 12.51 7.40
C ASN A 177 6.88 12.81 7.26
N ILE A 178 6.17 12.90 8.40
CA ILE A 178 4.75 13.22 8.47
C ILE A 178 4.62 14.36 9.47
N ASP A 179 3.93 15.43 9.12
CA ASP A 179 3.69 16.57 10.00
C ASP A 179 2.82 16.18 11.21
N ALA A 180 3.00 16.88 12.33
CA ALA A 180 2.33 16.57 13.59
C ALA A 180 0.78 16.62 13.49
N GLU A 181 0.24 17.50 12.66
CA GLU A 181 -1.20 17.61 12.42
C GLU A 181 -1.74 16.34 11.75
N SER A 182 -1.09 15.89 10.67
CA SER A 182 -1.42 14.63 9.99
C SER A 182 -1.26 13.41 10.90
N GLN A 183 -0.26 13.40 11.78
CA GLN A 183 -0.08 12.32 12.76
C GLN A 183 -1.25 12.28 13.74
N HIS A 184 -1.57 13.42 14.36
CA HIS A 184 -2.66 13.53 15.33
C HIS A 184 -4.01 13.18 14.70
N TRP A 185 -4.29 13.71 13.52
CA TRP A 185 -5.51 13.39 12.78
C TRP A 185 -5.61 11.88 12.49
N ALA A 186 -4.54 11.26 11.98
CA ALA A 186 -4.55 9.84 11.65
C ALA A 186 -4.82 8.95 12.87
N ILE A 187 -4.26 9.32 14.03
CA ILE A 187 -4.51 8.67 15.31
C ILE A 187 -5.98 8.80 15.72
N SER A 188 -6.53 10.02 15.67
CA SER A 188 -7.93 10.25 16.03
C SER A 188 -8.92 9.54 15.10
N ALA A 189 -8.62 9.45 13.81
CA ALA A 189 -9.44 8.79 12.81
C ALA A 189 -9.38 7.26 12.91
N ALA A 190 -8.24 6.69 13.31
CA ALA A 190 -8.06 5.25 13.40
C ALA A 190 -8.89 4.61 14.52
N ARG A 191 -9.02 5.29 15.67
CA ARG A 191 -9.76 4.78 16.84
C ARG A 191 -11.22 4.37 16.53
N PRO A 192 -12.08 5.26 16.00
CA PRO A 192 -13.47 4.89 15.70
C PRO A 192 -13.55 3.79 14.62
N LEU A 193 -12.64 3.82 13.62
CA LEU A 193 -12.57 2.76 12.60
C LEU A 193 -12.31 1.39 13.22
N ILE A 194 -11.32 1.29 14.11
CA ILE A 194 -10.94 0.02 14.73
C ILE A 194 -12.08 -0.50 15.61
N ASN A 195 -12.69 0.37 16.42
CA ASN A 195 -13.83 0.00 17.26
C ASN A 195 -15.01 -0.54 16.44
N ASN A 196 -15.36 0.13 15.33
CA ASN A 196 -16.45 -0.30 14.45
C ASN A 196 -16.13 -1.62 13.75
N LEU A 197 -14.89 -1.82 13.32
CA LEU A 197 -14.45 -3.08 12.71
C LEU A 197 -14.50 -4.22 13.72
N ASP A 198 -14.06 -4.00 14.96
CA ASP A 198 -14.14 -5.00 16.04
C ASP A 198 -15.58 -5.37 16.37
N ALA A 199 -16.48 -4.38 16.48
CA ALA A 199 -17.90 -4.63 16.70
C ALA A 199 -18.53 -5.48 15.57
N ARG A 200 -18.13 -5.24 14.32
CA ARG A 200 -18.59 -6.05 13.18
C ARG A 200 -18.00 -7.46 13.21
N ILE A 201 -16.71 -7.58 13.49
CA ILE A 201 -16.02 -8.87 13.59
C ILE A 201 -16.65 -9.74 14.68
N ASP A 202 -16.87 -9.19 15.87
CA ASP A 202 -17.53 -9.88 16.99
C ASP A 202 -18.94 -10.34 16.56
N LYS A 203 -19.73 -9.47 15.91
CA LYS A 203 -21.06 -9.82 15.39
C LYS A 203 -21.05 -10.96 14.37
N PHE A 204 -20.09 -10.99 13.46
CA PHE A 204 -19.98 -12.07 12.46
C PHE A 204 -19.36 -13.35 13.05
N GLY A 205 -18.48 -13.22 14.05
CA GLY A 205 -17.86 -14.35 14.75
C GLY A 205 -18.86 -15.13 15.59
N ASP A 206 -19.75 -14.43 16.32
CA ASP A 206 -20.76 -15.07 17.15
C ASP A 206 -21.86 -15.74 16.32
N GLY A 207 -22.26 -15.16 15.17
CA GLY A 207 -23.29 -15.73 14.30
C GLY A 207 -22.94 -17.08 13.67
N ASP A 208 -21.65 -17.41 13.57
CA ASP A 208 -21.18 -18.70 13.03
C ASP A 208 -21.21 -19.82 14.10
N SER A 209 -21.34 -19.45 15.38
CA SER A 209 -21.45 -20.39 16.51
C SER A 209 -22.88 -20.89 16.74
N GLU A 210 -23.90 -20.05 16.53
CA GLU A 210 -25.31 -20.47 16.64
C GLU A 210 -25.76 -21.41 15.51
N GLN A 211 -25.20 -21.28 14.30
CA GLN A 211 -25.57 -22.15 13.16
C GLN A 211 -25.04 -23.59 13.28
N LYS A 212 -24.10 -23.87 14.20
CA LYS A 212 -23.59 -25.23 14.43
C LYS A 212 -24.44 -26.05 15.38
N GLU A 213 -25.29 -25.43 16.22
CA GLU A 213 -26.13 -26.16 17.18
C GLU A 213 -27.48 -26.60 16.61
N SER A 214 -27.92 -26.05 15.48
CA SER A 214 -29.27 -26.33 14.94
C SER A 214 -29.35 -27.49 13.94
N LYS A 215 -28.30 -28.31 13.78
CA LYS A 215 -28.31 -29.44 12.84
C LYS A 215 -28.47 -30.76 13.61
N PRO A 216 -29.70 -31.30 13.76
CA PRO A 216 -29.87 -32.63 14.32
C PRO A 216 -29.24 -33.67 13.38
N ALA A 217 -28.58 -34.65 14.00
CA ALA A 217 -27.93 -35.80 13.36
C ALA A 217 -28.91 -36.70 12.59
#